data_AF-A0A2R6E103-F1
#
_entry.id   AF-A0A2R6E103-F1
#
_cell.length_a   1.000
_cell.length_b   1.000
_cell.length_c   1.000
_cell.angle_alpha   90.00
_cell.angle_beta   90.00
_cell.angle_gamma   90.00
#
_symmetry.space_group_name_H-M   'P 1'
#
loop_
_entity.id
_entity.type
_entity.pdbx_description
1 polymer ?
#
loop_
_entity_poly.entity_id
_entity_poly.type
_entity_poly.pdbx_seq_one_letter_code
_entity_poly.pdbx_strand_id
1 'polypeptide(L)'
;HAGQPSRYRARFLNDKLVEATEQLADAIGTDEDADTQRHLIEEYRRVLSMGRQGGRGFGAGIVWLDFRYLPGESPPQVVGHTRQEQPVQKGNVVNENVIRTNQENAGGEAVLVESPDALVSLERTYDGGVHRNEFELPSETTAD
;
A
#
# COMPACT_ATOMS: atom_id res chain seq x y z
N HIS A 1 0.01 7.11 0.75
CA HIS A 1 -0.14 7.16 -0.73
C HIS A 1 -0.06 5.73 -1.22
N ALA A 2 -1.15 5.21 -1.79
CA ALA A 2 -1.25 3.80 -2.19
C ALA A 2 -1.58 3.72 -3.69
N GLY A 3 -0.61 4.03 -4.54
CA GLY A 3 -0.78 3.82 -5.98
C GLY A 3 -1.45 4.95 -6.75
N GLN A 4 -2.02 5.98 -6.11
CA GLN A 4 -2.64 7.08 -6.86
C GLN A 4 -1.60 8.10 -7.37
N PRO A 5 -1.61 8.47 -8.68
CA PRO A 5 -0.69 9.45 -9.25
C PRO A 5 -0.84 10.87 -8.70
N SER A 6 -2.07 11.29 -8.39
CA SER A 6 -2.35 12.65 -7.95
C SER A 6 -2.38 12.77 -6.43
N ARG A 7 -2.01 13.97 -5.94
CA ARG A 7 -2.13 14.33 -4.53
C ARG A 7 -3.58 14.15 -4.07
N TYR A 8 -3.73 13.66 -2.85
CA TYR A 8 -5.03 13.46 -2.23
C TYR A 8 -4.94 13.78 -0.74
N ARG A 9 -6.08 14.08 -0.12
CA ARG A 9 -6.16 14.33 1.31
C ARG A 9 -6.26 13.00 2.03
N ALA A 10 -5.17 12.55 2.65
CA ALA A 10 -5.09 11.24 3.30
C ALA A 10 -6.20 11.03 4.33
N ARG A 11 -6.45 12.03 5.20
CA ARG A 11 -7.54 12.00 6.17
C ARG A 11 -8.89 11.69 5.51
N PHE A 12 -9.25 12.42 4.47
CA PHE A 12 -10.52 12.22 3.77
C PHE A 12 -10.65 10.82 3.18
N LEU A 13 -9.60 10.27 2.56
CA LEU A 13 -9.67 8.91 2.02
C LEU A 13 -9.74 7.86 3.12
N ASN A 14 -9.04 8.08 4.24
CA ASN A 14 -9.11 7.19 5.40
C ASN A 14 -10.53 7.20 6.00
N ASP A 15 -11.12 8.38 6.18
CA ASP A 15 -12.50 8.51 6.68
C ASP A 15 -13.48 7.76 5.76
N LYS A 16 -13.31 7.86 4.44
CA LYS A 16 -14.13 7.13 3.45
C LYS A 16 -13.89 5.63 3.45
N LEU A 17 -12.67 5.17 3.71
CA LEU A 17 -12.39 3.75 3.86
C LEU A 17 -13.04 3.19 5.14
N VAL A 18 -12.99 3.93 6.25
CA VAL A 18 -13.64 3.54 7.51
C VAL A 18 -15.15 3.43 7.30
N GLU A 19 -15.78 4.47 6.73
CA GLU A 19 -17.23 4.49 6.45
C GLU A 19 -17.69 3.30 5.61
N ALA A 20 -16.92 2.94 4.56
CA ALA A 20 -17.23 1.80 3.72
C ALA A 20 -17.01 0.45 4.43
N THR A 21 -15.98 0.37 5.28
CA THR A 21 -15.65 -0.86 6.02
C THR A 21 -16.65 -1.12 7.14
N GLU A 22 -17.16 -0.07 7.80
CA GLU A 22 -18.22 -0.19 8.80
C GLU A 22 -19.50 -0.75 8.18
N GLN A 23 -19.92 -0.24 7.02
CA GLN A 23 -21.06 -0.80 6.28
C GLN A 23 -20.85 -2.24 5.85
N LEU A 24 -19.64 -2.57 5.38
CA LEU A 24 -19.31 -3.94 4.99
C LEU A 24 -19.33 -4.88 6.21
N ALA A 25 -18.81 -4.43 7.36
CA ALA A 25 -18.75 -5.24 8.57
C ALA A 25 -20.13 -5.70 9.04
N ASP A 26 -21.15 -4.85 8.91
CA ASP A 26 -22.53 -5.19 9.25
C ASP A 26 -23.14 -6.22 8.28
N ALA A 27 -22.71 -6.22 7.01
CA ALA A 27 -23.26 -7.06 5.96
C ALA A 27 -22.54 -8.42 5.77
N ILE A 28 -21.26 -8.52 6.16
CA ILE A 28 -20.44 -9.73 5.92
C ILE A 28 -21.13 -10.98 6.48
N GLY A 29 -21.24 -12.01 5.63
CA GLY A 29 -21.83 -13.30 5.99
C GLY A 29 -23.35 -13.31 6.14
N THR A 30 -24.02 -12.19 5.84
CA THR A 30 -25.48 -12.12 5.71
C THR A 30 -25.90 -12.31 4.25
N ASP A 31 -27.21 -12.40 4.00
CA ASP A 31 -27.76 -12.49 2.64
C ASP A 31 -27.49 -11.21 1.81
N GLU A 32 -27.20 -10.08 2.47
CA GLU A 32 -26.95 -8.78 1.84
C GLU A 32 -25.49 -8.58 1.42
N ASP A 33 -24.57 -9.45 1.85
CA ASP A 33 -23.11 -9.29 1.69
C ASP A 33 -22.72 -8.96 0.24
N ALA A 34 -23.16 -9.77 -0.71
CA ALA A 34 -22.78 -9.62 -2.12
C ALA A 34 -23.34 -8.32 -2.74
N ASP A 35 -24.50 -7.86 -2.31
CA ASP A 35 -25.13 -6.63 -2.80
C ASP A 35 -24.44 -5.41 -2.19
N THR A 36 -24.14 -5.45 -0.90
CA THR A 36 -23.38 -4.42 -0.19
C THR A 36 -21.99 -4.24 -0.80
N GLN A 37 -21.24 -5.32 -1.05
CA GLN A 37 -19.94 -5.23 -1.70
C GLN A 37 -20.01 -4.53 -3.07
N ARG A 38 -21.01 -4.85 -3.90
CA ARG A 38 -21.22 -4.19 -5.20
C ARG A 38 -21.55 -2.71 -5.04
N HIS A 39 -22.44 -2.37 -4.11
CA HIS A 39 -22.78 -0.98 -3.82
C HIS A 39 -21.56 -0.17 -3.35
N LEU A 40 -20.76 -0.70 -2.44
CA LEU A 40 -19.60 -0.02 -1.89
C LEU A 40 -18.51 0.25 -2.95
N ILE A 41 -18.32 -0.67 -3.91
CA ILE A 41 -17.42 -0.45 -5.06
C ILE A 41 -17.89 0.74 -5.90
N GLU A 42 -19.21 0.89 -6.09
CA GLU A 42 -19.80 1.95 -6.91
C GLU A 42 -19.83 3.30 -6.22
N GLU A 43 -20.06 3.34 -4.90
CA GLU A 43 -20.16 4.57 -4.11
C GLU A 43 -18.76 5.09 -3.72
N TYR A 44 -17.88 4.21 -3.24
CA TYR A 44 -16.55 4.57 -2.76
C TYR A 44 -15.47 4.38 -3.84
N ARG A 45 -15.76 4.75 -5.10
CA ARG A 45 -14.89 4.45 -6.27
C ARG A 45 -13.43 4.83 -6.09
N ARG A 46 -13.14 5.99 -5.51
CA ARG A 46 -11.74 6.44 -5.30
C ARG A 46 -10.96 5.51 -4.36
N VAL A 47 -11.65 4.80 -3.48
CA VAL A 47 -11.07 3.90 -2.50
C VAL A 47 -11.14 2.46 -2.96
N LEU A 48 -12.33 1.99 -3.37
CA LEU A 48 -12.66 0.57 -3.56
C LEU A 48 -12.87 0.14 -5.01
N SER A 49 -12.83 1.06 -6.00
CA SER A 49 -13.05 0.69 -7.41
C SER A 49 -12.14 -0.46 -7.83
N MET A 50 -12.67 -1.42 -8.58
CA MET A 50 -11.86 -2.54 -9.06
C MET A 50 -11.07 -2.21 -10.33
N GLY A 51 -11.36 -1.08 -10.99
CA GLY A 51 -10.68 -0.71 -12.24
C GLY A 51 -10.71 -1.82 -13.30
N ARG A 52 -9.71 -1.85 -14.18
CA ARG A 52 -9.48 -2.97 -15.10
C ARG A 52 -8.76 -4.13 -14.39
N GLN A 53 -8.85 -5.34 -14.95
CA GLN A 53 -8.09 -6.52 -14.48
C GLN A 53 -8.34 -6.92 -13.01
N GLY A 54 -9.58 -6.77 -12.52
CA GLY A 54 -10.00 -7.37 -11.25
C GLY A 54 -9.36 -6.75 -10.01
N GLY A 55 -9.24 -5.42 -9.95
CA GLY A 55 -8.76 -4.68 -8.78
C GLY A 55 -7.48 -3.91 -9.05
N ARG A 56 -6.62 -4.37 -9.96
CA ARG A 56 -5.22 -3.90 -9.98
C ARG A 56 -4.84 -3.02 -11.16
N GLY A 57 -5.74 -2.85 -12.11
CA GLY A 57 -5.49 -2.11 -13.34
C GLY A 57 -5.80 -0.62 -13.26
N PHE A 58 -5.63 0.04 -14.40
CA PHE A 58 -6.04 1.45 -14.56
C PHE A 58 -7.48 1.68 -14.10
N GLY A 59 -7.69 2.74 -13.32
CA GLY A 59 -8.99 3.10 -12.73
C GLY A 59 -9.35 2.36 -11.44
N ALA A 60 -8.45 1.54 -10.91
CA ALA A 60 -8.61 0.95 -9.59
C ALA A 60 -8.58 2.02 -8.49
N GLY A 61 -9.34 1.73 -7.43
CA GLY A 61 -9.33 2.47 -6.20
C GLY A 61 -8.01 2.29 -5.46
N ILE A 62 -7.74 3.21 -4.55
CA ILE A 62 -6.43 3.34 -3.93
C ILE A 62 -5.99 2.11 -3.12
N VAL A 63 -6.92 1.30 -2.64
CA VAL A 63 -6.56 0.09 -1.87
C VAL A 63 -6.09 -1.06 -2.75
N TRP A 64 -6.31 -0.97 -4.07
CA TRP A 64 -6.04 -2.06 -5.01
C TRP A 64 -5.04 -1.72 -6.13
N LEU A 65 -4.72 -0.44 -6.33
CA LEU A 65 -3.98 0.05 -7.49
C LEU A 65 -2.52 -0.44 -7.50
N ASP A 66 -2.13 -1.12 -8.59
CA ASP A 66 -0.78 -1.65 -8.76
C ASP A 66 0.24 -0.53 -9.10
N PHE A 67 1.44 -0.63 -8.51
CA PHE A 67 2.51 0.36 -8.68
C PHE A 67 2.97 0.54 -10.11
N ARG A 68 2.79 -0.45 -11.00
CA ARG A 68 3.11 -0.29 -12.43
C ARG A 68 2.31 0.83 -13.10
N TYR A 69 1.23 1.29 -12.47
CA TYR A 69 0.39 2.38 -12.94
C TYR A 69 0.67 3.71 -12.23
N LEU A 70 1.68 3.76 -11.36
CA LEU A 70 2.19 5.00 -10.78
C LEU A 70 3.19 5.65 -11.75
N PRO A 71 2.96 6.92 -12.15
CA PRO A 71 3.96 7.73 -12.82
C PRO A 71 5.20 7.93 -11.96
N GLY A 72 6.37 8.10 -12.59
CA GLY A 72 7.63 8.38 -11.88
C GLY A 72 7.62 9.66 -11.04
N GLU A 73 6.73 10.61 -11.35
CA GLU A 73 6.54 11.86 -10.58
C GLU A 73 5.56 11.71 -9.40
N SER A 74 5.09 10.49 -9.12
CA SER A 74 4.20 10.27 -7.98
C SER A 74 4.87 10.66 -6.67
N PRO A 75 4.12 11.19 -5.68
CA PRO A 75 4.68 11.52 -4.38
C PRO A 75 5.36 10.30 -3.74
N PRO A 76 6.37 10.52 -2.88
CA PRO A 76 7.06 9.47 -2.11
C PRO A 76 6.12 8.69 -1.19
N GLN A 77 6.23 7.35 -1.13
CA GLN A 77 5.27 6.50 -0.40
C GLN A 77 5.91 5.25 0.19
N VAL A 78 5.54 4.91 1.42
CA VAL A 78 5.71 3.57 2.01
C VAL A 78 4.38 2.84 1.97
N VAL A 79 4.38 1.58 1.53
CA VAL A 79 3.15 0.80 1.29
C VAL A 79 3.30 -0.67 1.68
N GLY A 80 2.19 -1.30 2.09
CA GLY A 80 2.13 -2.72 2.47
C GLY A 80 1.37 -3.60 1.46
N HIS A 81 1.50 -3.36 0.15
CA HIS A 81 0.60 -3.94 -0.85
C HIS A 81 1.04 -5.34 -1.36
N THR A 82 2.00 -5.38 -2.29
CA THR A 82 2.41 -6.62 -2.97
C THR A 82 3.40 -7.39 -2.11
N ARG A 83 3.21 -8.69 -1.92
CA ARG A 83 4.12 -9.50 -1.09
C ARG A 83 5.55 -9.44 -1.66
N GLN A 84 6.52 -9.26 -0.79
CA GLN A 84 7.96 -9.25 -1.09
C GLN A 84 8.68 -10.21 -0.14
N GLU A 85 9.89 -10.64 -0.52
CA GLU A 85 10.80 -11.34 0.40
C GLU A 85 11.60 -10.34 1.26
N GLN A 86 11.86 -9.15 0.74
CA GLN A 86 12.56 -8.04 1.40
C GLN A 86 11.90 -6.72 0.98
N PRO A 87 12.03 -5.63 1.75
CA PRO A 87 11.50 -4.35 1.33
C PRO A 87 12.14 -3.90 0.00
N VAL A 88 11.33 -3.40 -0.93
CA VAL A 88 11.80 -3.00 -2.28
C VAL A 88 11.39 -1.59 -2.63
N GLN A 89 12.29 -0.84 -3.26
CA GLN A 89 12.00 0.47 -3.83
C GLN A 89 11.81 0.38 -5.35
N LYS A 90 10.77 1.04 -5.86
CA LYS A 90 10.53 1.26 -7.29
C LYS A 90 10.19 2.73 -7.50
N GLY A 91 11.17 3.50 -7.98
CA GLY A 91 11.07 4.96 -8.04
C GLY A 91 10.75 5.53 -6.66
N ASN A 92 9.67 6.31 -6.57
CA ASN A 92 9.28 6.98 -5.33
C ASN A 92 8.46 6.10 -4.36
N VAL A 93 8.37 4.79 -4.58
CA VAL A 93 7.60 3.88 -3.71
C VAL A 93 8.47 2.81 -3.09
N VAL A 94 8.42 2.71 -1.77
CA VAL A 94 8.99 1.60 -0.98
C VAL A 94 7.85 0.68 -0.52
N ASN A 95 7.94 -0.59 -0.88
CA ASN A 95 6.99 -1.61 -0.45
C ASN A 95 7.61 -2.48 0.64
N GLU A 96 7.06 -2.40 1.86
CA GLU A 96 7.56 -3.05 3.07
C GLU A 96 6.88 -4.39 3.38
N ASN A 97 5.95 -4.87 2.54
CA ASN A 97 5.17 -6.07 2.82
C ASN A 97 5.96 -7.38 2.70
N VAL A 98 6.71 -7.73 3.76
CA VAL A 98 7.49 -8.97 3.85
C VAL A 98 6.78 -10.12 4.60
N ILE A 99 5.76 -9.79 5.39
CA ILE A 99 5.17 -10.71 6.38
C ILE A 99 4.67 -12.01 5.74
N ARG A 100 3.86 -11.91 4.67
CA ARG A 100 3.19 -13.09 4.10
C ARG A 100 4.10 -14.02 3.32
N THR A 101 5.16 -13.51 2.69
CA THR A 101 6.12 -14.36 1.97
C THR A 101 7.01 -15.12 2.95
N ASN A 102 7.34 -14.49 4.08
CA ASN A 102 8.31 -15.03 5.04
C ASN A 102 7.68 -15.72 6.26
N GLN A 103 6.36 -15.86 6.32
CA GLN A 103 5.63 -16.30 7.52
C GLN A 103 6.05 -17.68 8.08
N GLU A 104 6.63 -18.55 7.24
CA GLU A 104 7.05 -19.92 7.62
C GLU A 104 8.56 -20.03 7.85
N ASN A 105 9.31 -18.95 7.63
CA ASN A 105 10.76 -18.94 7.73
C ASN A 105 11.19 -18.28 9.05
N ALA A 106 12.12 -18.92 9.75
CA ALA A 106 12.81 -18.27 10.87
C ALA A 106 13.85 -17.32 10.28
N GLY A 107 13.62 -16.01 10.33
CA GLY A 107 14.32 -15.04 9.48
C GLY A 107 13.47 -14.64 8.26
N GLY A 108 13.65 -13.42 7.78
CA GLY A 108 12.83 -12.76 6.75
C GLY A 108 11.92 -11.67 7.32
N GLU A 109 11.98 -11.42 8.63
CA GLU A 109 11.35 -10.26 9.24
C GLU A 109 12.14 -9.00 8.87
N ALA A 110 11.41 -7.94 8.51
CA ALA A 110 12.00 -6.63 8.24
C ALA A 110 11.20 -5.55 8.97
N VAL A 111 11.90 -4.53 9.45
CA VAL A 111 11.31 -3.28 9.96
C VAL A 111 11.85 -2.13 9.14
N LEU A 112 10.96 -1.25 8.69
CA LEU A 112 11.32 0.01 8.06
C LEU A 112 11.39 1.11 9.12
N VAL A 113 12.46 1.88 9.11
CA VAL A 113 12.72 2.98 10.04
C VAL A 113 12.96 4.24 9.22
N GLU A 114 12.09 5.23 9.43
CA GLU A 114 12.24 6.58 8.89
C GLU A 114 12.84 7.50 9.96
N SER A 115 13.94 8.16 9.62
CA SER A 115 14.52 9.28 10.35
C SER A 115 14.43 10.55 9.49
N PRO A 116 14.70 11.74 10.04
CA PRO A 116 14.67 12.99 9.25
C PRO A 116 15.57 12.99 8.01
N ASP A 117 16.61 12.16 8.01
CA ASP A 117 17.69 12.11 7.04
C ASP A 117 17.83 10.76 6.32
N ALA A 118 17.09 9.73 6.70
CA ALA A 118 17.18 8.41 6.09
C ALA A 118 15.87 7.61 6.14
N LEU A 119 15.72 6.72 5.16
CA LEU A 119 14.76 5.63 5.21
C LEU A 119 15.53 4.31 5.09
N VAL A 120 15.40 3.43 6.08
CA VAL A 120 16.26 2.26 6.23
C VAL A 120 15.43 1.03 6.59
N SER A 121 15.72 -0.13 6.01
CA SER A 121 15.24 -1.41 6.53
C SER A 121 16.29 -2.11 7.39
N LEU A 122 15.82 -2.69 8.50
CA LEU A 122 16.55 -3.66 9.32
C LEU A 122 15.94 -5.03 9.06
N GLU A 123 16.72 -5.94 8.49
CA GLU A 123 16.25 -7.21 7.93
C GLU A 123 16.95 -8.36 8.61
N ARG A 124 16.18 -9.27 9.22
CA ARG A 124 16.72 -10.49 9.80
C ARG A 124 16.84 -11.55 8.73
N THR A 125 18.00 -12.16 8.57
CA THR A 125 18.20 -13.26 7.62
C THR A 125 17.93 -14.62 8.26
N TYR A 126 17.76 -15.62 7.41
CA TYR A 126 17.47 -16.99 7.84
C TYR A 126 18.59 -17.62 8.70
N ASP A 127 19.83 -17.21 8.48
CA ASP A 127 20.99 -17.62 9.28
C ASP A 127 21.11 -16.86 10.62
N GLY A 128 20.15 -15.99 10.94
CA GLY A 128 20.12 -15.20 12.17
C GLY A 128 20.92 -13.90 12.10
N GLY A 129 21.51 -13.58 10.95
CA GLY A 129 22.12 -12.29 10.68
C GLY A 129 21.11 -11.14 10.65
N VAL A 130 21.63 -9.91 10.72
CA VAL A 130 20.85 -8.69 10.51
C VAL A 130 21.54 -7.86 9.44
N HIS A 131 20.80 -7.49 8.42
CA HIS A 131 21.23 -6.58 7.36
C HIS A 131 20.53 -5.23 7.47
N ARG A 132 21.24 -4.21 7.03
CA ARG A 132 20.74 -2.84 6.93
C ARG A 132 20.74 -2.47 5.45
N ASN A 133 19.60 -2.01 4.95
CA ASN A 133 19.49 -1.50 3.58
C ASN A 133 18.93 -0.07 3.61
N GLU A 134 19.54 0.82 2.83
CA GLU A 134 19.16 2.23 2.76
C GLU A 134 18.33 2.48 1.49
N PHE A 135 17.29 3.29 1.62
CA PHE A 135 16.42 3.70 0.53
C PHE A 135 16.68 5.16 0.17
N GLU A 136 16.49 5.49 -1.10
CA GLU A 136 16.64 6.85 -1.58
C GLU A 136 15.50 7.72 -1.01
N LEU A 137 15.88 8.73 -0.24
CA LEU A 137 14.98 9.83 0.07
C LEU A 137 14.88 10.74 -1.16
N PRO A 138 13.67 11.10 -1.60
CA PRO A 138 13.49 12.10 -2.62
C PRO A 138 14.01 13.45 -2.12
N SER A 139 14.85 14.10 -2.91
CA SER A 139 15.27 15.48 -2.63
C SER A 139 14.06 16.37 -2.47
N GLU A 140 14.04 17.24 -1.44
CA GLU A 140 13.03 18.28 -1.31
C GLU A 140 13.04 19.14 -2.58
N THR A 141 12.11 18.89 -3.50
CA THR A 141 11.77 19.88 -4.51
C THR A 141 11.01 20.96 -3.76
N THR A 142 11.71 22.02 -3.35
CA THR A 142 11.07 23.29 -2.97
C THR A 142 10.15 23.68 -4.12
N ALA A 143 8.85 23.55 -3.89
CA ALA A 143 7.85 24.08 -4.80
C ALA A 143 7.87 25.59 -4.65
N ASP A 144 8.53 26.28 -5.58
CA ASP A 144 8.30 27.71 -5.86
C ASP A 144 6.90 27.91 -6.45
#